data_AF-A0A7C5THT0-F1
#
_entry.id   AF-A0A7C5THT0-F1
#
_cell.length_a   1.000
_cell.length_b   1.000
_cell.length_c   1.000
_cell.angle_alpha   90.00
_cell.angle_beta   90.00
_cell.angle_gamma   90.00
#
_symmetry.space_group_name_H-M   'P 1'
#
loop_
_entity.id
_entity.type
_entity.pdbx_description
1 polymer ?
#
loop_
_entity_poly.entity_id
_entity_poly.type
_entity_poly.pdbx_seq_one_letter_code
_entity_poly.pdbx_strand_id
1 'polypeptide(L)'
;MLYELYPGISAIDDIPVIYLEKFKAIAIADIHLGFEEYMAEKGVYLPRMQLKKAIEYIEKSLSIVKAETLIIVGDVKHLFDRLGRRESKDLNEFFTYSTKRFSKVILVRGNHDTFVYSISKRYGVELYEKLELENIVFIHGHKDVLDNKNFEFIIMAHEHPSISLKDPATGYSIKFPCFLLIPLKNGLKALVLPAAGLYQSGTPVSTSPESYLSPILKDKALLGDAKPYAIVENDGVYELPILSAIEDLLSIL
;
A
#
# COMPACT_ATOMS: atom_id res chain seq x y z
N MET A 1 17.58 1.55 5.54
CA MET A 1 17.34 1.35 6.99
C MET A 1 16.06 0.51 7.18
N LEU A 2 15.86 -0.17 8.30
CA LEU A 2 14.58 -0.81 8.63
C LEU A 2 13.96 -0.09 9.83
N TYR A 3 12.66 0.18 9.76
CA TYR A 3 11.91 0.80 10.84
C TYR A 3 10.77 -0.14 11.26
N GLU A 4 10.77 -0.66 12.50
CA GLU A 4 9.77 -1.63 12.95
C GLU A 4 8.40 -0.95 13.16
N LEU A 5 7.38 -1.42 12.42
CA LEU A 5 6.00 -0.92 12.52
C LEU A 5 5.15 -1.79 13.47
N TYR A 6 5.47 -3.09 13.48
CA TYR A 6 4.84 -4.13 14.28
C TYR A 6 5.85 -5.27 14.43
N PRO A 7 5.82 -6.11 15.50
CA PRO A 7 6.82 -7.15 15.70
C PRO A 7 7.07 -8.02 14.45
N GLY A 8 8.30 -7.99 13.94
CA GLY A 8 8.73 -8.74 12.74
C GLY A 8 8.24 -8.16 11.40
N ILE A 9 7.63 -6.97 11.40
CA ILE A 9 7.15 -6.24 10.22
C ILE A 9 7.73 -4.82 10.24
N SER A 10 8.59 -4.53 9.27
CA SER A 10 9.32 -3.26 9.22
C SER A 10 9.09 -2.53 7.91
N ALA A 11 8.96 -1.20 7.94
CA ALA A 11 9.12 -0.36 6.77
C ALA A 11 10.57 -0.42 6.27
N ILE A 12 10.74 -0.38 4.95
CA ILE A 12 12.05 -0.35 4.31
C ILE A 12 12.37 1.09 3.94
N ASP A 13 13.40 1.64 4.58
CA ASP A 13 13.99 2.94 4.29
C ASP A 13 12.96 4.08 4.20
N ASP A 14 12.90 4.78 3.07
CA ASP A 14 11.97 5.86 2.73
C ASP A 14 11.03 5.46 1.57
N ILE A 15 10.73 4.16 1.43
CA ILE A 15 9.90 3.64 0.32
C ILE A 15 8.60 2.99 0.83
N PRO A 16 7.54 2.93 0.01
CA PRO A 16 6.25 2.36 0.39
C PRO A 16 6.25 0.82 0.33
N VAL A 17 7.21 0.20 1.00
CA VAL A 17 7.39 -1.26 1.05
C VAL A 17 7.66 -1.69 2.49
N ILE A 18 7.01 -2.77 2.91
CA ILE A 18 7.30 -3.44 4.18
C ILE A 18 8.05 -4.75 3.97
N TYR A 19 8.85 -5.14 4.95
CA TYR A 19 9.50 -6.44 5.04
C TYR A 19 8.92 -7.25 6.21
N LEU A 20 8.54 -8.50 5.92
CA LEU A 20 8.13 -9.48 6.92
C LEU A 20 9.27 -10.48 7.09
N GLU A 21 10.01 -10.36 8.19
CA GLU A 21 11.26 -11.08 8.43
C GLU A 21 11.04 -12.59 8.44
N LYS A 22 10.06 -13.06 9.22
CA LYS A 22 9.72 -14.48 9.36
C LYS A 22 9.44 -15.17 8.03
N PHE A 23 8.79 -14.46 7.11
CA PHE A 23 8.38 -14.99 5.81
C PHE A 23 9.39 -14.69 4.69
N LYS A 24 10.47 -13.94 5.01
CA LYS A 24 11.38 -13.37 4.02
C LYS A 24 10.62 -12.74 2.84
N ALA A 25 9.56 -12.00 3.15
CA ALA A 25 8.66 -11.45 2.16
C ALA A 25 8.73 -9.93 2.18
N ILE A 26 8.71 -9.30 1.01
CA ILE A 26 8.38 -7.88 0.92
C ILE A 26 6.93 -7.73 0.44
N ALA A 27 6.24 -6.71 0.94
CA ALA A 27 4.90 -6.37 0.49
C ALA A 27 4.82 -4.92 -0.01
N ILE A 28 4.17 -4.75 -1.16
CA ILE A 28 3.95 -3.48 -1.87
C ILE A 28 2.47 -3.41 -2.29
N ALA A 29 1.89 -2.22 -2.37
CA ALA A 29 0.46 -2.06 -2.70
C ALA A 29 0.20 -0.98 -3.75
N ASP A 30 -0.95 -1.05 -4.42
CA ASP A 30 -1.51 0.03 -5.23
C ASP A 30 -0.52 0.64 -6.22
N ILE A 31 0.06 -0.22 -7.06
CA ILE A 31 1.06 0.19 -8.06
C ILE A 31 0.39 0.97 -9.21
N HIS A 32 -0.84 0.58 -9.56
CA HIS A 32 -1.68 1.19 -10.58
C HIS A 32 -1.04 1.32 -11.96
N LEU A 33 -0.27 0.32 -12.42
CA LEU A 33 0.30 0.33 -13.78
C LEU A 33 -0.77 0.67 -14.82
N GLY A 34 -0.42 1.54 -15.77
CA GLY A 34 -1.35 2.04 -16.78
C GLY A 34 -2.08 3.33 -16.40
N PHE A 35 -1.81 3.92 -15.22
CA PHE A 35 -2.35 5.24 -14.87
C PHE A 35 -1.98 6.32 -15.90
N GLU A 36 -0.75 6.27 -16.44
CA GLU A 36 -0.32 7.22 -17.46
C GLU A 36 -1.07 7.03 -18.79
N GLU A 37 -1.46 5.80 -19.14
CA GLU A 37 -2.31 5.51 -20.31
C GLU A 37 -3.70 6.12 -20.10
N TYR A 38 -4.31 5.90 -18.93
CA TYR A 38 -5.61 6.46 -18.56
C TYR A 38 -5.62 8.00 -18.62
N MET A 39 -4.59 8.66 -18.09
CA MET A 39 -4.49 10.12 -18.12
C MET A 39 -4.29 10.65 -19.53
N ALA A 40 -3.50 9.96 -20.36
CA ALA A 40 -3.31 10.34 -21.76
C ALA A 40 -4.61 10.27 -22.57
N GLU A 41 -5.48 9.30 -22.30
CA GLU A 41 -6.82 9.22 -22.91
C GLU A 41 -7.72 10.39 -22.52
N LYS A 42 -7.46 11.02 -21.37
CA LYS A 42 -8.11 12.25 -20.92
C LYS A 42 -7.41 13.53 -21.39
N GLY A 43 -6.40 13.42 -22.25
CA GLY A 43 -5.64 14.55 -22.78
C GLY A 43 -4.53 15.07 -21.86
N VAL A 44 -4.22 14.36 -20.76
CA VAL A 44 -3.14 14.73 -19.83
C VAL A 44 -1.97 13.77 -19.98
N TYR A 45 -0.85 14.26 -20.50
CA TYR A 45 0.33 13.43 -20.75
C TYR A 45 1.28 13.47 -19.55
N LEU A 46 1.25 12.41 -18.74
CA LEU A 46 2.19 12.23 -17.64
C LEU A 46 3.48 11.52 -18.11
N PRO A 47 4.64 11.82 -17.49
CA PRO A 47 5.85 11.02 -17.68
C PRO A 47 5.60 9.54 -17.39
N ARG A 48 6.13 8.63 -18.19
CA ARG A 48 5.93 7.19 -17.95
C ARG A 48 6.96 6.67 -16.97
N MET A 49 6.61 6.64 -15.70
CA MET A 49 7.56 6.37 -14.63
C MET A 49 7.05 5.34 -13.61
N GLN A 50 5.78 4.96 -13.63
CA GLN A 50 5.20 4.13 -12.59
C GLN A 50 5.81 2.72 -12.55
N LEU A 51 5.96 2.06 -13.70
CA LEU A 51 6.65 0.76 -13.80
C LEU A 51 8.10 0.86 -13.30
N LYS A 52 8.82 1.89 -13.75
CA LYS A 52 10.22 2.12 -13.37
C LYS A 52 10.34 2.31 -11.86
N LYS A 53 9.48 3.14 -11.26
CA LYS A 53 9.49 3.43 -9.82
C LYS A 53 9.16 2.18 -8.99
N ALA A 54 8.21 1.35 -9.43
CA ALA A 54 7.90 0.08 -8.78
C ALA A 54 9.10 -0.89 -8.78
N ILE A 55 9.82 -0.99 -9.91
CA ILE A 55 11.06 -1.79 -10.00
C ILE A 55 12.15 -1.21 -9.10
N GLU A 56 12.31 0.12 -9.04
CA GLU A 56 13.26 0.78 -8.15
C GLU A 56 13.00 0.47 -6.68
N TYR A 57 11.73 0.45 -6.25
CA TYR A 57 11.36 0.04 -4.89
C TYR A 57 11.72 -1.41 -4.59
N ILE A 58 11.49 -2.32 -5.54
CA ILE A 58 11.91 -3.73 -5.42
C ILE A 58 13.43 -3.84 -5.30
N GLU A 59 14.20 -3.17 -6.15
CA GLU A 59 15.67 -3.22 -6.11
C GLU A 59 16.24 -2.64 -4.83
N LYS A 60 15.69 -1.49 -4.39
CA LYS A 60 16.08 -0.88 -3.13
C LYS A 60 15.74 -1.78 -1.93
N SER A 61 14.63 -2.50 -1.99
CA SER A 61 14.29 -3.50 -0.97
C SER A 61 15.30 -4.64 -0.96
N LEU A 62 15.62 -5.20 -2.12
CA LEU A 62 16.57 -6.32 -2.26
C LEU A 62 18.02 -5.97 -1.92
N SER A 63 18.39 -4.68 -1.95
CA SER A 63 19.71 -4.23 -1.48
C SER A 63 19.81 -4.16 0.04
N ILE A 64 18.68 -4.11 0.75
CA ILE A 64 18.61 -3.99 2.22
C ILE A 64 18.26 -5.33 2.87
N VAL A 65 17.34 -6.10 2.28
CA VAL A 65 16.82 -7.35 2.85
C VAL A 65 16.93 -8.52 1.88
N LYS A 66 17.05 -9.73 2.43
CA LYS A 66 17.06 -10.99 1.66
C LYS A 66 15.65 -11.55 1.55
N ALA A 67 14.84 -10.93 0.69
CA ALA A 67 13.48 -11.37 0.43
C ALA A 67 13.43 -12.45 -0.67
N GLU A 68 12.67 -13.50 -0.43
CA GLU A 68 12.45 -14.62 -1.36
C GLU A 68 11.04 -14.57 -1.98
N THR A 69 10.12 -13.84 -1.35
CA THR A 69 8.72 -13.66 -1.78
C THR A 69 8.38 -12.18 -1.99
N LEU A 70 7.69 -11.87 -3.10
CA LEU A 70 7.03 -10.59 -3.31
C LEU A 70 5.51 -10.75 -3.15
N ILE A 71 4.91 -9.93 -2.29
CA ILE A 71 3.46 -9.86 -2.09
C ILE A 71 2.96 -8.50 -2.61
N ILE A 72 2.05 -8.52 -3.58
CA ILE A 72 1.40 -7.32 -4.12
C ILE A 72 0.00 -7.25 -3.53
N VAL A 73 -0.31 -6.19 -2.78
CA VAL A 73 -1.56 -6.03 -2.03
C VAL A 73 -2.56 -5.17 -2.84
N GLY A 74 -3.03 -5.75 -3.94
CA GLY A 74 -4.05 -5.19 -4.81
C GLY A 74 -3.60 -4.07 -5.72
N ASP A 75 -4.47 -3.77 -6.67
CA ASP A 75 -4.41 -2.68 -7.64
C ASP A 75 -3.04 -2.57 -8.32
N VAL A 76 -2.56 -3.71 -8.85
CA VAL A 76 -1.34 -3.76 -9.66
C VAL A 76 -1.54 -3.03 -11.00
N LYS A 77 -2.77 -2.97 -11.49
CA LYS A 77 -3.17 -2.27 -12.72
C LYS A 77 -4.27 -1.22 -12.44
N HIS A 78 -4.45 -0.25 -13.34
CA HIS A 78 -5.34 0.90 -13.13
C HIS A 78 -6.70 0.88 -13.86
N LEU A 79 -6.80 0.48 -15.13
CA LEU A 79 -8.07 0.57 -15.88
C LEU A 79 -9.10 -0.46 -15.38
N PHE A 80 -10.18 -0.03 -14.74
CA PHE A 80 -11.13 -0.95 -14.13
C PHE A 80 -11.93 -1.79 -15.15
N ASP A 81 -12.31 -1.18 -16.27
CA ASP A 81 -13.28 -1.71 -17.24
C ASP A 81 -12.66 -2.56 -18.36
N ARG A 82 -11.33 -2.47 -18.54
CA ARG A 82 -10.59 -3.20 -19.57
C ARG A 82 -9.12 -3.31 -19.20
N LEU A 83 -8.38 -4.09 -19.99
CA LEU A 83 -6.93 -4.10 -19.95
C LEU A 83 -6.37 -3.23 -21.08
N GLY A 84 -5.71 -2.12 -20.73
CA GLY A 84 -5.08 -1.20 -21.68
C GLY A 84 -3.94 -1.87 -22.45
N ARG A 85 -3.60 -1.35 -23.64
CA ARG A 85 -2.51 -1.94 -24.44
C ARG A 85 -1.16 -1.70 -23.78
N ARG A 86 -0.96 -0.50 -23.22
CA ARG A 86 0.29 -0.14 -22.53
C ARG A 86 0.31 -0.73 -21.13
N GLU A 87 -0.80 -0.61 -20.40
CA GLU A 87 -1.00 -1.27 -19.11
C GLU A 87 -0.67 -2.77 -19.18
N SER A 88 -1.16 -3.48 -20.20
CA SER A 88 -0.82 -4.88 -20.43
C SER A 88 0.69 -5.08 -20.60
N LYS A 89 1.35 -4.24 -21.41
CA LYS A 89 2.81 -4.32 -21.61
C LYS A 89 3.56 -4.11 -20.30
N ASP A 90 3.19 -3.10 -19.53
CA ASP A 90 3.85 -2.77 -18.26
C ASP A 90 3.64 -3.89 -17.23
N LEU A 91 2.43 -4.48 -17.19
CA LEU A 91 2.13 -5.63 -16.33
C LEU A 91 2.95 -6.87 -16.71
N ASN A 92 3.09 -7.16 -18.01
CA ASN A 92 3.94 -8.24 -18.51
C ASN A 92 5.41 -8.04 -18.09
N GLU A 93 5.92 -6.81 -18.22
CA GLU A 93 7.29 -6.46 -17.86
C GLU A 93 7.51 -6.57 -16.35
N PHE A 94 6.58 -6.04 -15.54
CA PHE A 94 6.63 -6.10 -14.08
C PHE A 94 6.63 -7.54 -13.55
N PHE A 95 5.75 -8.41 -14.07
CA PHE A 95 5.71 -9.81 -13.66
C PHE A 95 6.91 -10.61 -14.16
N THR A 96 7.38 -10.36 -15.38
CA THR A 96 8.62 -10.97 -15.88
C THR A 96 9.80 -10.60 -14.99
N TYR A 97 9.88 -9.34 -14.58
CA TYR A 97 10.93 -8.86 -13.68
C TYR A 97 10.84 -9.54 -12.32
N SER A 98 9.66 -9.48 -11.71
CA SER A 98 9.42 -9.98 -10.35
C SER A 98 9.71 -11.48 -10.24
N THR A 99 9.22 -12.28 -11.20
CA THR A 99 9.41 -13.75 -11.18
C THR A 99 10.83 -14.20 -11.47
N LYS A 100 11.69 -13.31 -12.00
CA LYS A 100 13.14 -13.55 -12.10
C LYS A 100 13.90 -13.23 -10.82
N ARG A 101 13.36 -12.35 -9.96
CA ARG A 101 14.03 -11.88 -8.73
C ARG A 101 13.56 -12.64 -7.49
N PHE A 102 12.32 -13.09 -7.48
CA PHE A 102 11.70 -13.78 -6.35
C PHE A 102 11.39 -15.24 -6.69
N SER A 103 11.54 -16.12 -5.70
CA SER A 103 11.11 -17.51 -5.82
C SER A 103 9.60 -17.66 -5.86
N LYS A 104 8.89 -16.67 -5.28
CA LYS A 104 7.44 -16.64 -5.18
C LYS A 104 6.93 -15.22 -5.40
N VAL A 105 5.94 -15.06 -6.28
CA VAL A 105 5.24 -13.78 -6.49
C VAL A 105 3.76 -14.00 -6.27
N ILE A 106 3.19 -13.22 -5.36
CA ILE A 106 1.79 -13.32 -4.95
C ILE A 106 1.11 -11.99 -5.25
N LEU A 107 -0.08 -12.05 -5.85
CA LEU A 107 -0.99 -10.92 -6.00
C LEU A 107 -2.25 -11.19 -5.17
N VAL A 108 -2.50 -10.37 -4.17
CA VAL A 108 -3.79 -10.27 -3.49
C VAL A 108 -4.65 -9.30 -4.30
N ARG A 109 -5.85 -9.70 -4.71
CA ARG A 109 -6.65 -8.99 -5.70
C ARG A 109 -7.24 -7.70 -5.14
N GLY A 110 -7.01 -6.59 -5.83
CA GLY A 110 -7.69 -5.31 -5.62
C GLY A 110 -8.91 -5.12 -6.52
N ASN A 111 -9.64 -4.02 -6.34
CA ASN A 111 -10.83 -3.76 -7.16
C ASN A 111 -10.47 -3.41 -8.60
N HIS A 112 -9.29 -2.82 -8.87
CA HIS A 112 -8.83 -2.54 -10.22
C HIS A 112 -8.18 -3.76 -10.90
N ASP A 113 -7.95 -4.86 -10.19
CA ASP A 113 -7.34 -6.08 -10.74
C ASP A 113 -8.36 -6.96 -11.48
N THR A 114 -9.16 -6.33 -12.33
CA THR A 114 -9.95 -7.01 -13.37
C THR A 114 -9.01 -7.47 -14.48
N PHE A 115 -9.35 -8.55 -15.18
CA PHE A 115 -8.57 -9.07 -16.33
C PHE A 115 -7.11 -9.52 -16.05
N VAL A 116 -6.63 -9.53 -14.79
CA VAL A 116 -5.24 -9.92 -14.47
C VAL A 116 -5.00 -11.44 -14.45
N TYR A 117 -6.06 -12.26 -14.34
CA TYR A 117 -5.93 -13.72 -14.14
C TYR A 117 -5.07 -14.40 -15.20
N SER A 118 -5.37 -14.16 -16.49
CA SER A 118 -4.67 -14.80 -17.60
C SER A 118 -3.19 -14.41 -17.67
N ILE A 119 -2.87 -13.16 -17.33
CA ILE A 119 -1.50 -12.65 -17.33
C ILE A 119 -0.75 -13.18 -16.12
N SER A 120 -1.34 -13.09 -14.93
CA SER A 120 -0.75 -13.61 -13.68
C SER A 120 -0.41 -15.10 -13.83
N LYS A 121 -1.36 -15.90 -14.33
CA LYS A 121 -1.17 -17.34 -14.59
C LYS A 121 -0.04 -17.61 -15.58
N ARG A 122 0.10 -16.81 -16.64
CA ARG A 122 1.16 -16.96 -17.65
C ARG A 122 2.56 -16.86 -17.04
N TYR A 123 2.75 -15.98 -16.06
CA TYR A 123 4.04 -15.77 -15.41
C TYR A 123 4.21 -16.58 -14.11
N GLY A 124 3.22 -17.38 -13.71
CA GLY A 124 3.30 -18.11 -12.44
C GLY A 124 3.11 -17.21 -11.20
N VAL A 125 2.45 -16.06 -11.35
CA VAL A 125 2.04 -15.22 -10.22
C VAL A 125 0.80 -15.84 -9.59
N GLU A 126 0.88 -16.14 -8.29
CA GLU A 126 -0.23 -16.70 -7.53
C GLU A 126 -1.25 -15.60 -7.21
N LEU A 127 -2.51 -15.78 -7.64
CA LEU A 127 -3.58 -14.83 -7.43
C LEU A 127 -4.50 -15.29 -6.28
N TYR A 128 -4.72 -14.44 -5.29
CA TYR A 128 -5.59 -14.69 -4.15
C TYR A 128 -6.60 -13.56 -3.97
N GLU A 129 -7.83 -13.88 -3.55
CA GLU A 129 -8.78 -12.84 -3.09
C GLU A 129 -8.41 -12.35 -1.68
N LYS A 130 -7.82 -13.23 -0.86
CA LYS A 130 -7.28 -12.98 0.48
C LYS A 130 -6.13 -13.97 0.70
N LEU A 131 -4.99 -13.48 1.18
CA LEU A 131 -3.84 -14.33 1.50
C LEU A 131 -3.70 -14.45 3.02
N GLU A 132 -3.76 -15.68 3.52
CA GLU A 132 -3.56 -16.00 4.93
C GLU A 132 -2.13 -16.55 5.11
N LEU A 133 -1.33 -15.90 5.96
CA LEU A 133 0.00 -16.35 6.37
C LEU A 133 0.01 -16.46 7.91
N GLU A 134 -0.25 -17.66 8.40
CA GLU A 134 -0.43 -17.94 9.83
C GLU A 134 -1.49 -17.04 10.48
N ASN A 135 -1.10 -16.16 11.42
CA ASN A 135 -1.95 -15.20 12.13
C ASN A 135 -2.07 -13.86 11.39
N ILE A 136 -1.43 -13.69 10.23
CA ILE A 136 -1.48 -12.48 9.41
C ILE A 136 -2.39 -12.71 8.20
N VAL A 137 -3.23 -11.73 7.89
CA VAL A 137 -4.06 -11.75 6.70
C VAL A 137 -3.80 -10.53 5.82
N PHE A 138 -3.58 -10.78 4.53
CA PHE A 138 -3.44 -9.75 3.51
C PHE A 138 -4.73 -9.66 2.69
N ILE A 139 -5.27 -8.45 2.60
CA ILE A 139 -6.47 -8.11 1.83
C ILE A 139 -6.26 -6.77 1.16
N HIS A 140 -6.91 -6.49 0.05
CA HIS A 140 -6.81 -5.14 -0.52
C HIS A 140 -7.53 -4.09 0.35
N GLY A 141 -8.71 -4.40 0.88
CA GLY A 141 -9.46 -3.51 1.79
C GLY A 141 -10.76 -2.93 1.21
N HIS A 142 -10.97 -3.04 -0.10
CA HIS A 142 -12.20 -2.58 -0.78
C HIS A 142 -13.49 -3.35 -0.39
N LYS A 143 -13.35 -4.49 0.30
CA LYS A 143 -14.45 -5.33 0.80
C LYS A 143 -14.10 -5.85 2.18
N ASP A 144 -15.11 -6.06 3.01
CA ASP A 144 -14.96 -6.79 4.26
C ASP A 144 -15.00 -8.29 3.99
N VAL A 145 -13.82 -8.91 3.94
CA VAL A 145 -13.62 -10.35 3.72
C VAL A 145 -13.04 -11.04 4.95
N LEU A 146 -13.12 -10.36 6.10
CA LEU A 146 -12.74 -10.92 7.40
C LEU A 146 -13.87 -11.87 7.84
N ASP A 147 -13.55 -13.15 7.85
CA ASP A 147 -14.38 -14.24 8.36
C ASP A 147 -14.20 -14.40 9.88
N ASN A 148 -14.95 -15.32 10.50
CA ASN A 148 -14.89 -15.60 11.95
C ASN A 148 -13.59 -16.33 12.39
N LYS A 149 -12.51 -16.25 11.60
CA LYS A 149 -11.21 -16.80 11.94
C LYS A 149 -10.43 -15.84 12.84
N ASN A 150 -9.64 -16.40 13.75
CA ASN A 150 -8.77 -15.64 14.63
C ASN A 150 -7.45 -15.30 13.92
N PHE A 151 -7.44 -14.24 13.12
CA PHE A 151 -6.19 -13.55 12.76
C PHE A 151 -5.77 -12.64 13.91
N GLU A 152 -4.50 -12.31 14.02
CA GLU A 152 -4.00 -11.31 14.99
C GLU A 152 -3.67 -9.98 14.32
N PHE A 153 -3.32 -10.01 13.03
CA PHE A 153 -2.86 -8.83 12.30
C PHE A 153 -3.37 -8.80 10.86
N ILE A 154 -3.80 -7.63 10.41
CA ILE A 154 -4.28 -7.40 9.05
C ILE A 154 -3.26 -6.49 8.35
N ILE A 155 -2.88 -6.84 7.12
CA ILE A 155 -2.16 -5.95 6.21
C ILE A 155 -3.09 -5.64 5.06
N MET A 156 -3.35 -4.36 4.83
CA MET A 156 -4.28 -3.90 3.81
C MET A 156 -3.80 -2.68 3.07
N ALA A 157 -4.53 -2.24 2.04
CA ALA A 157 -4.15 -1.12 1.20
C ALA A 157 -5.39 -0.27 0.86
N HIS A 158 -5.60 0.11 -0.42
CA HIS A 158 -6.81 0.75 -0.94
C HIS A 158 -7.02 2.22 -0.53
N GLU A 159 -6.76 2.58 0.72
CA GLU A 159 -6.96 3.96 1.23
C GLU A 159 -5.90 4.95 0.75
N HIS A 160 -4.72 4.42 0.40
CA HIS A 160 -3.51 5.20 0.10
C HIS A 160 -3.23 6.23 1.20
N PRO A 161 -3.06 5.82 2.46
CA PRO A 161 -2.95 6.74 3.59
C PRO A 161 -1.82 7.76 3.41
N SER A 162 -2.11 9.01 3.79
CA SER A 162 -1.14 10.10 3.81
C SER A 162 -1.43 11.03 5.00
N ILE A 163 -0.39 11.71 5.50
CA ILE A 163 -0.51 12.75 6.51
C ILE A 163 -0.26 14.12 5.88
N SER A 164 -1.07 15.11 6.25
CA SER A 164 -0.92 16.49 5.80
C SER A 164 -0.47 17.34 6.98
N LEU A 165 0.71 17.93 6.88
CA LEU A 165 1.26 18.85 7.88
C LEU A 165 1.12 20.27 7.36
N LYS A 166 0.36 21.09 8.08
CA LYS A 166 0.14 22.50 7.76
C LYS A 166 0.98 23.37 8.67
N ASP A 167 1.78 24.26 8.09
CA ASP A 167 2.44 25.33 8.80
C ASP A 167 1.41 26.41 9.15
N PRO A 168 1.17 26.69 10.44
CA PRO A 168 0.18 27.68 10.86
C PRO A 168 0.62 29.12 10.55
N ALA A 169 1.92 29.40 10.50
CA ALA A 169 2.43 30.75 10.24
C ALA A 169 2.31 31.14 8.77
N THR A 170 2.58 30.20 7.86
CA THR A 170 2.56 30.46 6.41
C THR A 170 1.29 29.95 5.71
N GLY A 171 0.54 29.06 6.37
CA GLY A 171 -0.59 28.35 5.78
C GLY A 171 -0.19 27.26 4.78
N TYR A 172 1.11 27.05 4.54
CA TYR A 172 1.63 26.07 3.61
C TYR A 172 1.39 24.66 4.13
N SER A 173 0.98 23.73 3.25
CA SER A 173 0.71 22.34 3.63
C SER A 173 1.57 21.39 2.81
N ILE A 174 2.26 20.48 3.49
CA ILE A 174 3.02 19.39 2.87
C ILE A 174 2.31 18.08 3.16
N LYS A 175 2.30 17.19 2.18
CA LYS A 175 1.66 15.89 2.27
C LYS A 175 2.69 14.78 2.11
N PHE A 176 2.66 13.82 3.02
CA PHE A 176 3.54 12.66 3.01
C PHE A 176 2.70 11.38 2.96
N PRO A 177 2.97 10.43 2.06
CA PRO A 177 2.46 9.07 2.19
C PRO A 177 2.88 8.49 3.54
N CYS A 178 2.04 7.66 4.15
CA CYS A 178 2.37 7.06 5.43
C CYS A 178 1.92 5.60 5.48
N PHE A 179 2.62 4.78 6.27
CA PHE A 179 1.99 3.56 6.78
C PHE A 179 1.05 3.95 7.91
N LEU A 180 -0.11 3.31 8.02
CA LEU A 180 -1.09 3.63 9.07
C LEU A 180 -1.40 2.37 9.89
N LEU A 181 -0.93 2.34 11.13
CA LEU A 181 -1.23 1.26 12.08
C LEU A 181 -2.47 1.62 12.89
N ILE A 182 -3.51 0.80 12.81
CA ILE A 182 -4.83 1.12 13.38
C ILE A 182 -5.30 -0.04 14.27
N PRO A 183 -5.61 0.21 15.55
CA PRO A 183 -6.33 -0.78 16.36
C PRO A 183 -7.79 -0.87 15.93
N LEU A 184 -8.35 -2.07 15.99
CA LEU A 184 -9.75 -2.36 15.68
C LEU A 184 -10.54 -2.69 16.95
N LYS A 185 -11.86 -2.45 16.92
CA LYS A 185 -12.79 -2.67 18.05
C LYS A 185 -12.77 -4.10 18.60
N ASN A 186 -12.39 -5.09 17.78
CA ASN A 186 -12.30 -6.50 18.15
C ASN A 186 -10.93 -6.90 18.74
N GLY A 187 -10.03 -5.94 19.00
CA GLY A 187 -8.70 -6.18 19.57
C GLY A 187 -7.60 -6.47 18.55
N LEU A 188 -7.95 -6.59 17.26
CA LEU A 188 -6.97 -6.74 16.17
C LEU A 188 -6.27 -5.43 15.85
N LYS A 189 -5.20 -5.50 15.06
CA LYS A 189 -4.58 -4.33 14.42
C LYS A 189 -4.54 -4.51 12.91
N ALA A 190 -4.72 -3.40 12.20
CA ALA A 190 -4.56 -3.31 10.76
C ALA A 190 -3.39 -2.37 10.43
N LEU A 191 -2.51 -2.79 9.53
CA LEU A 191 -1.52 -1.95 8.90
C LEU A 191 -1.99 -1.63 7.48
N VAL A 192 -2.31 -0.37 7.23
CA VAL A 192 -2.66 0.12 5.90
C VAL A 192 -1.40 0.61 5.20
N LEU A 193 -1.10 0.01 4.05
CA LEU A 193 0.03 0.33 3.21
C LEU A 193 -0.28 1.58 2.36
N PRO A 194 0.66 2.52 2.20
CA PRO A 194 0.54 3.60 1.24
C PRO A 194 0.65 3.06 -0.19
N ALA A 195 0.17 3.85 -1.16
CA ALA A 195 0.32 3.49 -2.56
C ALA A 195 1.78 3.56 -3.01
N ALA A 196 2.20 2.56 -3.76
CA ALA A 196 3.47 2.58 -4.46
C ALA A 196 3.39 3.32 -5.81
N GLY A 197 2.19 3.51 -6.35
CA GLY A 197 2.01 4.26 -7.58
C GLY A 197 2.43 5.72 -7.44
N LEU A 198 3.33 6.17 -8.32
CA LEU A 198 3.96 7.51 -8.27
C LEU A 198 2.95 8.67 -8.29
N TYR A 199 1.82 8.48 -8.97
CA TYR A 199 0.82 9.53 -9.17
C TYR A 199 -0.31 9.49 -8.12
N GLN A 200 -0.25 8.54 -7.20
CA GLN A 200 -1.21 8.40 -6.10
C GLN A 200 -0.70 9.19 -4.90
N SER A 201 -1.10 10.46 -4.80
CA SER A 201 -0.70 11.34 -3.68
C SER A 201 -1.26 10.90 -2.31
N GLY A 202 -2.15 9.92 -2.29
CA GLY A 202 -2.82 9.41 -1.10
C GLY A 202 -4.08 10.17 -0.68
N THR A 203 -4.73 9.70 0.38
CA THR A 203 -5.87 10.35 1.04
C THR A 203 -5.43 10.81 2.43
N PRO A 204 -5.64 12.09 2.82
CA PRO A 204 -5.33 12.54 4.17
C PRO A 204 -6.10 11.72 5.21
N VAL A 205 -5.38 11.14 6.16
CA VAL A 205 -5.97 10.38 7.27
C VAL A 205 -6.60 11.33 8.29
N SER A 206 -7.69 10.90 8.93
CA SER A 206 -8.42 11.69 9.93
C SER A 206 -9.12 10.79 10.95
N THR A 207 -9.68 11.37 12.00
CA THR A 207 -10.51 10.63 12.97
C THR A 207 -11.94 10.38 12.49
N SER A 208 -12.35 10.96 11.35
CA SER A 208 -13.69 10.81 10.77
C SER A 208 -13.80 9.54 9.93
N PRO A 209 -14.69 8.58 10.28
CA PRO A 209 -14.93 7.37 9.50
C PRO A 209 -15.31 7.64 8.03
N GLU A 210 -16.00 8.74 7.77
CA GLU A 210 -16.46 9.15 6.44
C GLU A 210 -15.32 9.46 5.47
N SER A 211 -14.11 9.72 6.01
CA SER A 211 -12.90 9.98 5.22
C SER A 211 -12.28 8.73 4.60
N TYR A 212 -12.72 7.54 5.03
CA TYR A 212 -12.18 6.26 4.57
C TYR A 212 -13.07 5.66 3.47
N LEU A 213 -12.54 4.73 2.68
CA LEU A 213 -13.30 4.01 1.65
C LEU A 213 -13.65 2.58 2.07
N SER A 214 -12.74 1.94 2.79
CA SER A 214 -12.86 0.57 3.27
C SER A 214 -13.99 0.43 4.30
N PRO A 215 -14.91 -0.53 4.11
CA PRO A 215 -15.92 -0.82 5.13
C PRO A 215 -15.29 -1.29 6.45
N ILE A 216 -14.12 -1.94 6.40
CA ILE A 216 -13.41 -2.41 7.60
C ILE A 216 -13.00 -1.21 8.47
N LEU A 217 -12.42 -0.18 7.86
CA LEU A 217 -11.97 0.99 8.60
C LEU A 217 -13.13 1.85 9.08
N LYS A 218 -14.18 2.02 8.26
CA LYS A 218 -15.39 2.74 8.68
C LYS A 218 -16.04 2.14 9.91
N ASP A 219 -16.24 0.83 9.91
CA ASP A 219 -17.12 0.19 10.88
C ASP A 219 -16.36 -0.29 12.11
N LYS A 220 -15.10 -0.72 11.93
CA LYS A 220 -14.34 -1.47 12.94
C LYS A 220 -13.11 -0.75 13.47
N ALA A 221 -12.62 0.32 12.84
CA ALA A 221 -11.42 1.01 13.31
C ALA A 221 -11.66 1.90 14.54
N LEU A 222 -10.63 2.00 15.38
CA LEU A 222 -10.50 3.02 16.41
C LEU A 222 -9.59 4.12 15.85
N LEU A 223 -10.16 5.02 15.04
CA LEU A 223 -9.41 5.98 14.24
C LEU A 223 -8.62 7.01 15.08
N GLY A 224 -9.13 7.40 16.25
CA GLY A 224 -8.41 8.28 17.18
C GLY A 224 -7.04 7.71 17.60
N ASP A 225 -6.96 6.39 17.75
CA ASP A 225 -5.76 5.66 18.17
C ASP A 225 -4.89 5.22 16.98
N ALA A 226 -5.27 5.56 15.74
CA ALA A 226 -4.48 5.23 14.57
C ALA A 226 -3.15 6.00 14.60
N LYS A 227 -2.06 5.31 14.27
CA LYS A 227 -0.70 5.83 14.31
C LYS A 227 -0.12 5.90 12.89
N PRO A 228 0.13 7.09 12.34
CA PRO A 228 0.80 7.25 11.06
C PRO A 228 2.32 7.18 11.20
N TYR A 229 2.95 6.55 10.22
CA TYR A 229 4.40 6.52 10.03
C TYR A 229 4.71 7.16 8.67
N ALA A 230 5.06 8.45 8.69
CA ALA A 230 5.26 9.26 7.50
C ALA A 230 6.53 8.84 6.75
N ILE A 231 6.42 8.71 5.44
CA ILE A 231 7.53 8.41 4.54
C ILE A 231 8.07 9.74 3.99
N VAL A 232 9.29 10.09 4.34
CA VAL A 232 9.97 11.31 3.90
C VAL A 232 11.10 10.93 2.96
N GLU A 233 10.93 11.28 1.68
CA GLU A 233 11.89 10.94 0.63
C GLU A 233 13.29 11.50 0.93
N ASN A 234 14.32 10.66 0.77
CA ASN A 234 15.73 10.90 1.09
C ASN A 234 16.06 11.05 2.58
N ASP A 235 15.13 10.70 3.48
CA ASP A 235 15.34 10.80 4.92
C ASP A 235 14.98 9.50 5.65
N GLY A 236 13.73 9.03 5.52
CA GLY A 236 13.30 7.77 6.11
C GLY A 236 11.84 7.76 6.54
N VAL A 237 11.53 6.92 7.52
CA VAL A 237 10.21 6.79 8.12
C VAL A 237 10.18 7.45 9.49
N TYR A 238 9.17 8.29 9.71
CA TYR A 238 8.94 9.00 10.97
C TYR A 238 7.64 8.55 11.63
N GLU A 239 7.74 8.00 12.83
CA GLU A 239 6.58 7.77 13.69
C GLU A 239 6.01 9.10 14.17
N LEU A 240 4.70 9.27 13.97
CA LEU A 240 3.95 10.43 14.45
C LEU A 240 3.05 10.03 15.62
N PRO A 241 2.54 11.01 16.40
CA PRO A 241 1.52 10.75 17.41
C PRO A 241 0.26 10.12 16.81
N ILE A 242 -0.60 9.58 17.68
CA ILE A 242 -1.92 9.08 17.25
C ILE A 242 -2.77 10.20 16.66
N LEU A 243 -3.71 9.86 15.76
CA LEU A 243 -4.49 10.84 15.01
C LEU A 243 -5.25 11.82 15.90
N SER A 244 -5.83 11.39 17.02
CA SER A 244 -6.53 12.31 17.92
C SER A 244 -5.59 13.39 18.47
N ALA A 245 -4.36 13.01 18.84
CA ALA A 245 -3.36 13.96 19.34
C ALA A 245 -2.86 14.91 18.24
N ILE A 246 -2.76 14.43 16.99
CA ILE A 246 -2.41 15.28 15.84
C ILE A 246 -3.51 16.30 15.58
N GLU A 247 -4.77 15.87 15.53
CA GLU A 247 -5.92 16.76 15.28
C GLU A 247 -6.10 17.77 16.41
N ASP A 248 -5.94 17.35 17.67
CA ASP A 248 -5.96 18.26 18.83
C ASP A 248 -4.87 19.33 18.68
N LEU A 249 -3.64 18.94 18.33
CA LEU A 249 -2.54 19.89 18.11
C LEU A 249 -2.83 20.88 16.98
N LEU A 250 -3.35 20.39 15.85
CA LEU A 250 -3.68 21.22 14.69
C LEU A 250 -4.89 22.14 14.93
N SER A 251 -5.76 21.82 15.88
CA SER A 251 -6.92 22.66 16.24
C SER A 251 -6.56 23.89 17.07
N ILE A 252 -5.39 23.88 17.72
CA ILE A 252 -4.90 24.93 18.62
C ILE A 252 -3.93 25.89 17.90
N LEU A 253 -3.45 25.51 16.71
CA LEU A 253 -2.53 26.27 15.85
C LEU A 253 -3.28 27.09 14.78
#